data_AF-A0AAV9K6C4-F1
#
_entry.id   AF-A0AAV9K6C4-F1
#
_cell.length_a   1.000
_cell.length_b   1.000
_cell.length_c   1.000
_cell.angle_alpha   90.00
_cell.angle_beta   90.00
_cell.angle_gamma   90.00
#
_symmetry.space_group_name_H-M   'P 1'
#
loop_
_entity.id
_entity.type
_entity.pdbx_description
1 polymer ?
#
loop_
_entity_poly.entity_id
_entity_poly.type
_entity_poly.pdbx_seq_one_letter_code
_entity_poly.pdbx_strand_id
1 'polypeptide(L)'
;MAFNKVALLILLAIFAGTILLLSQVDAAPACPRNCNPTIQYGRCPKSGNKKFKVGCTNCCSGTKGCNYFSINGTFICEGQTKKTIDETNKVVP
;
A
#
# COMPACT_ATOMS: atom_id res chain seq x y z
N MET A 1 37.49 1.97 37.77
CA MET A 1 37.27 2.34 36.35
C MET A 1 36.77 1.17 35.49
N ALA A 2 35.87 0.31 36.01
CA ALA A 2 35.40 -0.90 35.30
C ALA A 2 33.93 -0.79 34.82
N PHE A 3 33.13 0.07 35.46
CA PHE A 3 31.74 0.34 35.10
C PHE A 3 31.58 0.96 33.70
N ASN A 4 32.63 1.56 33.14
CA ASN A 4 32.60 2.21 31.84
C ASN A 4 32.56 1.22 30.66
N LYS A 5 33.25 0.08 30.75
CA LYS A 5 33.30 -0.90 29.64
C LYS A 5 32.02 -1.73 29.56
N VAL A 6 31.48 -2.15 30.70
CA VAL A 6 30.22 -2.91 30.75
C VAL A 6 29.04 -2.02 30.37
N ALA A 7 28.99 -0.78 30.85
CA ALA A 7 27.97 0.18 30.44
C ALA A 7 28.05 0.49 28.93
N LEU A 8 29.26 0.62 28.36
CA LEU A 8 29.45 0.83 26.92
C LEU A 8 28.95 -0.35 26.09
N LEU A 9 29.23 -1.58 26.51
CA LEU A 9 28.75 -2.79 25.81
C LEU A 9 27.23 -2.92 25.87
N ILE A 10 26.61 -2.61 27.00
CA ILE A 10 25.15 -2.61 27.16
C ILE A 10 24.52 -1.52 26.28
N LEU A 11 25.10 -0.32 26.24
CA LEU A 11 24.61 0.77 25.40
C LEU A 11 24.65 0.38 23.91
N LEU A 12 25.76 -0.19 23.44
CA LEU A 12 25.93 -0.63 22.06
C LEU A 12 24.93 -1.72 21.67
N ALA A 13 24.64 -2.66 22.58
CA ALA A 13 23.64 -3.70 22.34
C ALA A 13 22.21 -3.13 22.19
N ILE A 14 21.87 -2.10 22.98
CA ILE A 14 20.57 -1.42 22.89
C ILE A 14 20.45 -0.64 21.58
N PHE A 15 21.49 0.11 21.18
CA PHE A 15 21.51 0.85 19.91
C PHE A 15 21.43 -0.08 18.69
N ALA A 16 22.10 -1.23 18.71
CA ALA A 16 22.00 -2.19 17.61
C ALA A 16 20.60 -2.82 17.51
N GLY A 17 19.97 -3.13 18.65
CA GLY A 17 18.63 -3.72 18.69
C GLY A 17 17.53 -2.78 18.22
N THR A 18 17.60 -1.48 18.56
CA THR A 18 16.58 -0.49 18.15
C THR A 18 16.64 -0.16 16.66
N ILE A 19 17.83 -0.21 16.04
CA ILE A 19 18.00 -0.01 14.59
C ILE A 19 17.30 -1.13 13.79
N LEU A 20 17.29 -2.38 14.28
CA LEU A 20 16.57 -3.48 13.62
C LEU A 20 15.03 -3.32 13.67
N LEU A 21 14.48 -2.76 14.74
CA LEU A 21 13.02 -2.58 14.86
C LEU A 21 12.44 -1.51 13.92
N LEU A 22 13.23 -0.50 13.53
CA LEU A 22 12.78 0.60 12.67
C LEU A 22 12.62 0.22 11.20
N SER A 23 13.04 -0.98 10.79
CA SER A 23 13.07 -1.40 9.38
C SER A 23 11.73 -1.92 8.83
N GLN A 24 10.67 -2.01 9.65
CA GLN A 24 9.40 -2.64 9.27
C GLN A 24 8.36 -1.68 8.68
N VAL A 25 8.73 -0.42 8.41
CA VAL A 25 7.80 0.53 7.77
C VAL A 25 7.86 0.31 6.27
N ASP A 26 7.11 -0.68 5.79
CA ASP A 26 6.71 -0.76 4.38
C ASP A 26 5.89 0.49 4.06
N ALA A 27 6.57 1.61 3.84
CA ALA A 27 5.96 2.86 3.47
C ALA A 27 5.24 2.61 2.15
N ALA A 28 3.90 2.55 2.20
CA ALA A 28 3.10 2.38 1.01
C ALA A 28 3.53 3.45 -0.02
N PRO A 29 3.74 3.07 -1.29
CA PRO A 29 4.25 3.98 -2.29
C PRO A 29 3.40 5.25 -2.35
N ALA A 30 4.06 6.41 -2.28
CA ALA A 30 3.40 7.71 -2.31
C ALA A 30 2.84 7.97 -3.71
N CYS A 31 1.56 7.63 -3.92
CA CYS A 31 0.88 7.90 -5.18
C CYS A 31 0.33 9.33 -5.21
N PRO A 32 0.36 10.01 -6.37
CA PRO A 32 -0.28 11.30 -6.53
C PRO A 32 -1.78 11.18 -6.24
N ARG A 33 -2.36 12.23 -5.64
CA ARG A 33 -3.79 12.29 -5.29
C ARG A 33 -4.66 12.71 -6.49
N ASN A 34 -4.07 12.93 -7.65
CA ASN A 34 -4.77 13.35 -8.87
C ASN A 34 -5.69 12.23 -9.37
N CYS A 35 -6.95 12.55 -9.57
CA CYS A 35 -7.91 11.60 -10.14
C CYS A 35 -7.65 11.44 -11.64
N ASN A 36 -7.75 10.22 -12.16
CA ASN A 36 -7.84 10.01 -13.60
C ASN A 36 -9.32 10.01 -14.00
N PRO A 37 -9.84 11.05 -14.68
CA PRO A 37 -11.26 11.16 -15.02
C PRO A 37 -11.73 10.11 -16.04
N THR A 38 -10.79 9.45 -16.73
CA THR A 38 -11.14 8.37 -17.66
C THR A 38 -11.54 7.09 -16.93
N ILE A 39 -11.11 6.90 -15.67
CA ILE A 39 -11.40 5.71 -14.88
C ILE A 39 -12.78 5.86 -14.21
N GLN A 40 -13.71 4.98 -14.58
CA GLN A 40 -15.12 5.09 -14.17
C GLN A 40 -15.60 3.91 -13.34
N TYR A 41 -14.97 2.73 -13.49
CA TYR A 41 -15.21 1.58 -12.62
C TYR A 41 -14.00 0.64 -12.60
N GLY A 42 -13.98 -0.26 -11.62
CA GLY A 42 -12.98 -1.32 -11.50
C GLY A 42 -13.60 -2.71 -11.45
N ARG A 43 -12.74 -3.73 -11.65
CA ARG A 43 -13.04 -5.14 -11.38
C ARG A 43 -11.84 -5.78 -10.68
N CYS A 44 -12.10 -6.48 -9.58
CA CYS A 44 -11.07 -7.24 -8.87
C CYS A 44 -11.39 -8.74 -8.99
N PRO A 45 -10.40 -9.61 -9.29
CA PRO A 45 -10.60 -11.06 -9.40
C PRO A 45 -11.17 -11.67 -8.11
N LYS A 46 -10.68 -11.19 -6.96
CA LYS A 46 -11.15 -11.64 -5.64
C LYS A 46 -12.66 -11.44 -5.41
N SER A 47 -13.25 -10.46 -6.07
CA SER A 47 -14.67 -10.11 -5.95
C SER A 47 -15.52 -10.75 -7.06
N GLY A 48 -15.03 -11.83 -7.68
CA GLY A 48 -15.70 -12.49 -8.80
C GLY A 48 -15.83 -11.60 -10.04
N ASN A 49 -14.90 -10.66 -10.24
CA ASN A 49 -14.92 -9.68 -11.33
C ASN A 49 -16.18 -8.78 -11.37
N LYS A 50 -16.89 -8.64 -10.24
CA LYS A 50 -18.00 -7.69 -10.11
C LYS A 50 -17.50 -6.26 -10.36
N LYS A 51 -18.30 -5.49 -11.10
CA LYS A 51 -18.04 -4.07 -11.33
C LYS A 51 -18.27 -3.30 -10.03
N PHE A 52 -17.32 -2.46 -9.64
CA PHE A 52 -17.49 -1.51 -8.54
C PHE A 52 -17.23 -0.09 -9.02
N LYS A 53 -18.02 0.86 -8.52
CA LYS A 53 -17.82 2.28 -8.82
C LYS A 53 -16.55 2.75 -8.12
N VAL A 54 -15.69 3.42 -8.88
CA VAL A 54 -14.49 4.06 -8.38
C VAL A 54 -14.76 5.54 -8.21
N GLY A 55 -14.33 6.10 -7.08
CA GLY A 55 -14.33 7.55 -6.86
C GLY A 55 -13.10 8.18 -7.54
N CYS A 56 -12.50 9.16 -6.87
CA CYS A 56 -11.20 9.68 -7.28
C CYS A 56 -10.12 8.60 -7.13
N THR A 57 -9.62 8.07 -8.24
CA THR A 57 -8.52 7.11 -8.26
C THR A 57 -7.64 7.28 -9.49
N ASN A 58 -6.46 6.67 -9.47
CA ASN A 58 -5.54 6.56 -10.59
C ASN A 58 -4.83 5.20 -10.52
N CYS A 59 -4.10 4.83 -11.57
CA CYS A 59 -3.44 3.52 -11.64
C CYS A 59 -2.44 3.28 -10.51
N CYS A 60 -1.70 4.32 -10.09
CA CYS A 60 -0.77 4.20 -8.96
C CYS A 60 -1.54 3.84 -7.68
N SER A 61 -2.53 4.65 -7.32
CA SER A 61 -3.32 4.52 -6.09
C SER A 61 -4.35 3.38 -6.13
N GLY A 62 -4.57 2.81 -7.31
CA GLY A 62 -5.43 1.66 -7.52
C GLY A 62 -4.88 0.42 -6.82
N THR A 63 -5.78 -0.51 -6.49
CA THR A 63 -5.39 -1.73 -5.82
C THR A 63 -4.74 -2.71 -6.80
N LYS A 64 -3.56 -3.20 -6.45
CA LYS A 64 -2.84 -4.21 -7.22
C LYS A 64 -3.68 -5.47 -7.46
N GLY A 65 -3.67 -5.98 -8.68
CA GLY A 65 -4.52 -7.09 -9.12
C GLY A 65 -5.93 -6.69 -9.56
N CYS A 66 -6.34 -5.42 -9.39
CA CYS A 66 -7.63 -4.93 -9.89
C CYS A 66 -7.45 -4.16 -11.19
N ASN A 67 -8.37 -4.40 -12.13
CA ASN A 67 -8.40 -3.77 -13.44
C ASN A 67 -9.37 -2.59 -13.44
N TYR A 68 -8.95 -1.45 -13.98
CA TYR A 68 -9.73 -0.23 -14.07
C TYR A 68 -10.10 0.08 -15.51
N PHE A 69 -11.33 0.58 -15.71
CA PHE A 69 -11.94 0.72 -17.02
C PHE A 69 -12.62 2.08 -17.20
N SER A 70 -12.73 2.50 -18.47
CA SER A 70 -13.51 3.66 -18.88
C SER A 70 -15.01 3.39 -18.85
N ILE A 71 -15.83 4.44 -19.00
CA ILE A 71 -17.30 4.30 -19.09
C ILE A 71 -17.73 3.35 -20.21
N ASN A 72 -16.99 3.34 -21.33
CA ASN A 72 -17.25 2.47 -22.48
C ASN A 72 -16.70 1.05 -22.29
N GLY A 73 -16.02 0.78 -21.17
CA GLY A 73 -15.42 -0.50 -20.85
C GLY A 73 -14.04 -0.76 -21.45
N THR A 74 -13.38 0.27 -21.98
CA THR A 74 -11.98 0.20 -22.39
C THR A 74 -11.11 -0.03 -21.16
N PHE A 75 -10.21 -1.02 -21.22
CA PHE A 75 -9.21 -1.22 -20.17
C PHE A 75 -8.24 -0.04 -20.12
N ILE A 76 -7.97 0.47 -18.91
CA ILE A 76 -7.06 1.61 -18.72
C ILE A 76 -5.77 1.12 -18.07
N CYS A 77 -5.86 0.42 -16.93
CA CYS A 77 -4.69 -0.06 -16.21
C CYS A 77 -5.06 -1.06 -15.11
N GLU A 78 -4.06 -1.80 -14.64
CA GLU A 78 -4.08 -2.49 -13.36
C GLU A 78 -3.59 -1.54 -12.25
N GLY A 79 -4.19 -1.64 -11.06
CA GLY A 79 -3.70 -0.92 -9.89
C GLY A 79 -2.30 -1.34 -9.48
N GLN A 80 -1.58 -0.48 -8.76
CA GLN A 80 -0.18 -0.73 -8.39
C GLN A 80 0.04 -0.77 -6.88
N THR A 81 -0.86 -0.19 -6.09
CA THR A 81 -0.72 -0.17 -4.63
C THR A 81 -1.19 -1.48 -4.03
N LYS A 82 -0.33 -2.11 -3.22
CA LYS A 82 -0.70 -3.28 -2.41
C LYS A 82 -1.61 -2.78 -1.27
N LYS A 83 -2.92 -2.84 -1.47
CA LYS A 83 -3.94 -2.55 -0.45
C LYS A 83 -4.61 -3.84 -0.04
N THR A 84 -4.80 -4.04 1.26
CA THR A 84 -5.60 -5.13 1.78
C THR A 84 -7.07 -4.77 1.55
N ILE A 85 -7.70 -5.40 0.56
CA ILE A 85 -9.15 -5.31 0.33
C ILE A 85 -9.80 -6.35 1.24
N ASP A 86 -10.67 -5.93 2.16
CA ASP A 86 -11.48 -6.88 2.95
C ASP A 86 -12.63 -7.46 2.09
N GLU A 87 -13.32 -8.45 2.62
CA GLU A 87 -14.42 -9.15 1.93
C GLU A 87 -15.55 -8.21 1.46
N THR A 88 -15.69 -7.02 2.06
CA THR A 88 -16.67 -6.00 1.68
C THR A 88 -16.20 -4.98 0.62
N ASN A 89 -15.02 -5.18 0.02
CA ASN A 89 -14.39 -4.20 -0.89
C ASN A 89 -14.07 -2.84 -0.23
N LYS A 90 -13.86 -2.80 1.09
CA LYS A 90 -13.38 -1.62 1.79
C LYS A 90 -11.84 -1.66 1.82
N VAL A 91 -11.24 -0.49 1.62
CA VAL A 91 -9.80 -0.32 1.82
C VAL A 91 -9.56 -0.30 3.33
N VAL A 92 -8.91 -1.33 3.86
CA VAL A 92 -8.44 -1.36 5.25
C VAL A 92 -7.05 -0.71 5.27
N PRO A 93 -6.81 0.29 6.14
CA PRO A 93 -5.49 0.91 6.29
C PRO A 93 -4.42 -0.08 6.75
#